data_AF-A0A352IP64-F1
#
_entry.id   AF-A0A352IP64-F1
#
_cell.length_a   1.000
_cell.length_b   1.000
_cell.length_c   1.000
_cell.angle_alpha   90.00
_cell.angle_beta   90.00
_cell.angle_gamma   90.00
#
_symmetry.space_group_name_H-M   'P 1'
#
loop_
_entity.id
_entity.type
_entity.pdbx_description
1 polymer ?
#
loop_
_entity_poly.entity_id
_entity_poly.type
_entity_poly.pdbx_seq_one_letter_code
_entity_poly.pdbx_strand_id
1 'polypeptide(L)' 'VSAKAIVNASGPWVSRLFGETLSMPAPKMIRMVKGSHIVVPRLNKGTEAYILQNEDERIVFVIPYEDEFSLVGTTD' A
#
# COMPACT_ATOMS: atom_id res chain seq x y z
N VAL A 1 9.40 11.36 28.01
CA VAL A 1 8.36 12.22 27.39
C VAL A 1 7.08 12.09 28.22
N SER A 2 6.31 13.16 28.42
CA SER A 2 4.98 13.14 29.06
C SER A 2 3.95 13.82 28.14
N ALA A 3 2.70 13.35 28.14
CA ALA A 3 1.65 13.85 27.26
C ALA A 3 0.26 13.69 27.88
N LYS A 4 -0.69 14.56 27.49
CA LYS A 4 -2.10 14.47 27.89
C LYS A 4 -2.88 13.38 27.13
N ALA A 5 -2.40 13.00 25.95
CA ALA A 5 -3.00 11.98 25.10
C ALA A 5 -1.93 11.32 24.22
N ILE A 6 -2.20 10.10 23.76
CA ILE A 6 -1.33 9.33 22.86
C ILE A 6 -2.17 8.80 21.70
N VAL A 7 -1.65 8.89 20.48
CA VAL A 7 -2.28 8.37 19.26
C VAL A 7 -1.39 7.26 18.69
N ASN A 8 -1.96 6.07 18.49
CA ASN A 8 -1.29 4.98 17.78
C ASN A 8 -1.63 5.04 16.29
N ALA A 9 -0.75 5.64 15.48
CA ALA A 9 -0.86 5.74 14.02
C ALA A 9 0.22 4.92 13.30
N SER A 10 0.60 3.77 13.86
CA SER A 10 1.74 2.96 13.41
C SER A 10 1.45 2.03 12.22
N GLY A 11 0.39 2.24 11.44
CA GLY A 11 0.12 1.48 10.21
C GLY A 11 0.15 -0.06 10.41
N PRO A 12 1.00 -0.81 9.68
CA PRO A 12 1.16 -2.27 9.82
C PRO A 12 1.40 -2.79 11.25
N TRP A 13 1.89 -1.93 12.14
CA TRP A 13 2.23 -2.31 13.53
C TRP A 13 1.12 -1.97 14.53
N VAL A 14 0.00 -1.40 14.09
CA VAL A 14 -1.03 -0.85 14.98
C VAL A 14 -1.51 -1.86 16.03
N SER A 15 -1.86 -3.09 15.63
CA SER A 15 -2.33 -4.14 16.56
C SER A 15 -1.20 -4.71 17.42
N ARG A 16 0.03 -4.77 16.89
CA ARG A 16 1.21 -5.30 17.60
C ARG A 16 1.60 -4.43 18.79
N LEU A 17 1.53 -3.10 18.62
CA LEU A 17 1.87 -2.13 19.66
C LEU A 17 1.00 -2.26 20.92
N PHE A 18 -0.29 -2.60 20.74
CA PHE A 18 -1.20 -2.86 21.87
C PHE A 18 -0.70 -4.01 22.75
N GLY A 19 -0.32 -5.13 22.14
CA GLY A 19 0.15 -6.31 22.87
C GLY A 19 1.55 -6.14 23.46
N GLU A 20 2.52 -5.67 22.67
CA GLU A 20 3.93 -5.66 23.07
C GLU A 20 4.33 -4.48 23.94
N THR A 21 3.70 -3.32 23.78
CA THR A 21 4.11 -2.08 24.46
C THR A 21 3.09 -1.61 25.47
N LEU A 22 1.80 -1.68 25.11
CA LEU A 22 0.73 -1.16 25.96
C LEU A 22 0.14 -2.24 26.89
N SER A 23 0.52 -3.51 26.70
CA SER A 23 0.03 -4.68 27.44
C SER A 23 -1.51 -4.72 27.53
N MET A 24 -2.18 -4.36 26.44
CA MET A 24 -3.64 -4.31 26.33
C MET A 24 -4.09 -5.01 25.04
N PRO A 25 -5.32 -5.55 25.00
CA PRO A 25 -5.85 -6.13 23.77
C PRO A 25 -6.03 -5.04 22.71
N ALA A 26 -5.61 -5.33 21.48
CA ALA A 26 -5.94 -4.47 20.35
C ALA A 26 -7.46 -4.47 20.15
N PRO A 27 -8.11 -3.29 19.99
CA PRO A 27 -9.55 -3.22 19.78
C PRO A 27 -9.98 -3.84 18.45
N LYS A 28 -9.05 -3.97 17.49
CA LYS A 28 -9.25 -4.63 16.21
C LYS A 28 -7.96 -5.26 15.71
N MET A 29 -8.09 -6.43 15.10
CA MET A 29 -7.03 -7.07 14.32
C MET A 29 -7.03 -6.54 12.89
N ILE A 30 -5.86 -6.20 12.39
CA ILE A 30 -5.68 -5.80 10.99
C ILE A 30 -5.27 -7.00 10.15
N ARG A 31 -5.78 -7.06 8.91
CA ARG A 31 -5.32 -8.02 7.90
C ARG A 31 -4.22 -7.36 7.09
N MET A 32 -3.05 -8.00 7.06
CA MET A 32 -1.95 -7.59 6.19
C MET A 32 -2.16 -8.19 4.80
N VAL A 33 -2.27 -7.33 3.80
CA VAL A 33 -2.36 -7.71 2.37
C VAL A 33 -1.19 -7.04 1.66
N LYS A 34 -0.45 -7.80 0.85
CA LYS A 34 0.79 -7.32 0.24
C LYS A 34 0.54 -6.91 -1.21
N GLY A 35 0.77 -5.64 -1.48
CA GLY A 35 0.89 -5.13 -2.84
C GLY A 35 2.34 -4.99 -3.29
N SER A 36 2.63 -5.39 -4.52
CA SER A 36 3.92 -5.18 -5.19
C SER A 36 3.72 -4.43 -6.50
N HIS A 37 4.76 -3.72 -6.94
CA HIS A 37 4.84 -3.07 -8.25
C HIS A 37 6.16 -3.43 -8.94
N ILE A 38 6.15 -3.34 -10.27
CA ILE A 38 7.37 -3.36 -11.08
C ILE A 38 7.52 -2.03 -11.83
N VAL A 39 8.76 -1.64 -12.08
CA VAL A 39 9.10 -0.46 -12.87
C VAL A 39 9.85 -0.91 -14.12
N VAL A 40 9.39 -0.45 -15.28
CA VAL A 40 9.96 -0.80 -16.59
C VAL A 40 10.18 0.47 -17.42
N PRO A 41 11.06 0.46 -18.45
CA PRO A 41 11.13 1.56 -19.40
C PRO A 41 9.76 1.90 -19.98
N ARG A 42 9.55 3.18 -20.27
CA ARG A 42 8.24 3.71 -20.65
C ARG A 42 7.60 2.92 -21.81
N LEU A 43 6.42 2.38 -21.56
CA LEU A 43 5.71 1.51 -22.51
C LEU A 43 4.98 2.29 -23.62
N ASN A 44 4.66 3.57 -23.39
CA ASN A 44 4.01 4.43 -24.38
C ASN A 44 4.33 5.92 -24.14
N LYS A 45 4.12 6.77 -25.16
CA LYS A 45 4.40 8.22 -25.09
C LYS A 45 3.25 9.04 -24.48
N GLY A 46 2.11 8.42 -24.18
CA GLY A 46 0.94 9.10 -23.61
C GLY A 46 1.20 9.57 -22.18
N THR A 47 0.48 10.61 -21.77
CA THR A 47 0.52 11.11 -20.38
C THR A 47 -0.53 10.45 -19.50
N GLU A 48 -1.43 9.70 -20.12
CA GLU A 48 -2.54 9.02 -19.48
C GLU A 48 -2.08 7.72 -18.81
N ALA A 49 -2.68 7.42 -17.66
CA ALA A 49 -2.60 6.09 -17.08
C ALA A 49 -3.64 5.16 -17.70
N TYR A 50 -3.32 3.87 -17.74
CA TYR A 50 -4.23 2.83 -18.17
C TYR A 50 -4.71 2.02 -16.98
N ILE A 51 -5.97 1.59 -17.04
CA ILE A 51 -6.57 0.59 -16.17
C ILE A 51 -6.86 -0.66 -17.01
N LEU A 52 -6.31 -1.79 -16.59
CA LEU A 52 -6.45 -3.08 -17.25
C LEU A 52 -7.34 -3.97 -16.39
N GLN A 53 -8.36 -4.56 -17.00
CA GLN A 53 -9.21 -5.55 -16.34
C GLN A 53 -8.59 -6.93 -16.55
N ASN A 54 -8.09 -7.52 -15.47
CA ASN A 54 -7.47 -8.83 -15.49
C ASN A 54 -8.53 -9.95 -15.47
N GLU A 55 -8.19 -11.15 -15.92
CA GLU A 55 -9.12 -12.29 -15.95
C GLU A 55 -9.62 -12.70 -14.55
N ASP A 56 -8.85 -12.39 -13.50
CA ASP A 56 -9.22 -12.63 -12.09
C ASP A 56 -10.10 -11.52 -11.49
N GLU A 57 -10.74 -10.70 -12.33
CA GLU A 57 -11.61 -9.58 -11.97
C GLU A 57 -10.92 -8.43 -11.24
N ARG A 58 -9.60 -8.49 -11.03
CA ARG A 58 -8.83 -7.37 -10.48
C ARG A 58 -8.48 -6.38 -11.58
N ILE A 59 -8.10 -5.19 -11.14
CA ILE A 59 -7.58 -4.14 -12.00
C ILE A 59 -6.08 -3.99 -11.79
N VAL A 60 -5.35 -3.77 -12.89
CA VAL A 60 -3.92 -3.44 -12.88
C VAL A 60 -3.74 -2.10 -13.59
N PHE A 61 -2.93 -1.23 -13.00
CA PHE A 61 -2.57 0.05 -13.58
C PHE A 61 -1.26 -0.02 -14.32
N VAL A 62 -1.18 0.77 -15.40
CA VAL A 62 0.07 1.17 -16.05
C VAL A 62 0.13 2.69 -16.02
N ILE A 63 1.05 3.22 -15.21
CA ILE A 63 1.13 4.65 -14.92
C ILE A 63 2.45 5.21 -15.45
N PRO A 64 2.46 6.28 -16.27
CA PRO A 64 3.68 7.02 -16.58
C PRO A 64 4.38 7.47 -15.29
N TYR A 65 5.67 7.16 -15.16
CA TYR A 65 6.40 7.35 -13.90
C TYR A 65 7.79 7.94 -14.18
N GLU A 66 8.15 9.01 -13.45
CA GLU A 66 9.47 9.66 -13.51
C GLU A 66 9.95 9.91 -14.96
N ASP A 67 9.04 10.37 -15.82
CA ASP A 67 9.19 10.70 -17.26
C ASP A 67 9.58 9.54 -18.20
N GLU A 68 10.51 8.66 -17.81
CA GLU A 68 11.13 7.63 -18.66
C GLU A 68 10.66 6.21 -18.33
N PHE A 69 9.75 6.04 -17.35
CA PHE A 69 9.31 4.73 -16.90
C PHE A 69 7.79 4.55 -16.93
N SER A 70 7.39 3.29 -16.75
CA SER A 70 6.03 2.90 -16.44
C SER A 70 6.02 2.08 -15.15
N LEU A 71 5.17 2.47 -14.20
CA LEU A 71 4.89 1.71 -12.99
C LEU A 71 3.69 0.78 -13.27
N VAL A 72 3.88 -0.51 -13.05
CA VAL A 72 2.85 -1.54 -13.26
C VAL A 72 2.50 -2.20 -11.93
N GLY A 73 1.21 -2.25 -11.60
CA GLY A 73 0.72 -2.87 -10.37
C GLY A 73 -0.71 -2.45 -10.00
N THR A 74 -1.21 -2.81 -8.82
CA THR A 74 -0.57 -3.64 -7.79
C THR A 74 -1.09 -5.08 -7.81
N THR A 75 -0.47 -5.92 -6.99
CA THR A 75 -1.08 -7.17 -6.49
C THR A 75 -1.93 -6.91 -5.25
N ASP A 76 -2.78 -7.88 -4.95
CA ASP A 76 -3.39 -8.14 -3.64
C ASP A 76 -2.96 -9.52 -3.16
#